data_AF-A0A1Q4YUR0-F1
#
_entry.id   AF-A0A1Q4YUR0-F1
#
_cell.length_a   1.000
_cell.length_b   1.000
_cell.length_c   1.000
_cell.angle_alpha   90.00
_cell.angle_beta   90.00
_cell.angle_gamma   90.00
#
_symmetry.space_group_name_H-M   'P 1'
#
loop_
_entity.id
_entity.type
_entity.pdbx_description
1 polymer ?
#
loop_
_entity_poly.entity_id
_entity_poly.type
_entity_poly.pdbx_seq_one_letter_code
_entity_poly.pdbx_strand_id
1 'polypeptide(L)'
;MQPKVDPLEIWYSAIADIGGDPYLPGFIKMNITYCQYLDAMILTKGTYGWQYLYTDISLSRGDFHETVKYLQGMLSVFPEIFPQHDYGDLRARLEARL
;
A
#
# COMPACT_ATOMS: atom_id res chain seq x y z
N MET A 1 -14.37 -9.94 3.53
CA MET A 1 -14.94 -8.70 4.11
C MET A 1 -15.63 -9.07 5.40
N GLN A 2 -15.36 -8.34 6.49
CA GLN A 2 -15.99 -8.57 7.79
C GLN A 2 -17.44 -8.05 7.76
N PRO A 3 -18.43 -8.80 8.27
CA PRO A 3 -19.81 -8.33 8.32
C PRO A 3 -20.01 -7.25 9.37
N LYS A 4 -20.90 -6.28 9.10
CA LYS A 4 -21.38 -5.23 10.03
C LYS A 4 -20.36 -4.16 10.45
N VAL A 5 -19.37 -3.87 9.61
CA VAL A 5 -18.45 -2.73 9.77
C VAL A 5 -18.76 -1.64 8.74
N ASP A 6 -18.81 -0.38 9.20
CA ASP A 6 -19.01 0.82 8.40
C ASP A 6 -17.97 1.88 8.81
N PRO A 7 -17.06 2.30 7.90
CA PRO A 7 -16.94 1.90 6.50
C PRO A 7 -16.43 0.47 6.31
N LEU A 8 -16.65 -0.09 5.12
CA LEU A 8 -16.11 -1.40 4.72
C LEU A 8 -14.59 -1.42 4.86
N GLU A 9 -14.07 -2.46 5.50
CA GLU A 9 -12.63 -2.67 5.66
C GLU A 9 -12.02 -3.35 4.44
N ILE A 10 -10.84 -2.87 4.05
CA ILE A 10 -10.04 -3.45 2.98
C ILE A 10 -8.83 -4.17 3.58
N TRP A 11 -8.59 -5.39 3.09
CA TRP A 11 -7.54 -6.28 3.57
C TRP A 11 -6.69 -6.75 2.40
N TYR A 12 -5.37 -6.61 2.52
CA TYR A 12 -4.39 -7.06 1.54
C TYR A 12 -3.80 -8.41 1.99
N SER A 13 -3.86 -9.41 1.13
CA SER A 13 -3.18 -10.69 1.38
C SER A 13 -1.73 -10.59 0.97
N ALA A 14 -0.82 -10.84 1.90
CA ALA A 14 0.62 -10.86 1.66
C ALA A 14 1.25 -11.97 2.47
N ILE A 15 2.07 -12.81 1.83
CA ILE A 15 2.76 -13.94 2.48
C ILE A 15 3.87 -13.45 3.43
N ALA A 16 4.25 -12.16 3.35
CA ALA A 16 5.14 -11.55 4.33
C ALA A 16 4.54 -11.70 5.73
N ASP A 17 5.28 -12.30 6.65
CA ASP A 17 4.77 -12.68 7.97
C ASP A 17 4.64 -11.46 8.87
N ILE A 18 3.40 -10.99 9.01
CA ILE A 18 3.03 -9.82 9.82
C ILE A 18 1.72 -10.07 10.59
N GLY A 19 1.44 -11.34 10.89
CA GLY A 19 0.32 -11.73 11.75
C GLY A 19 0.68 -11.62 13.22
N GLY A 20 -0.07 -10.81 13.96
CA GLY A 20 -0.21 -10.87 15.41
C GLY A 20 -1.69 -10.79 15.78
N ASP A 21 -2.05 -11.32 16.95
CA ASP A 21 -3.41 -11.29 17.52
C ASP A 21 -4.06 -9.90 17.33
N PRO A 22 -5.29 -9.76 16.77
CA PRO A 22 -6.30 -10.79 16.46
C PRO A 22 -6.38 -11.26 15.00
N TYR A 23 -5.39 -10.99 14.15
CA TYR A 23 -5.49 -11.28 12.71
C TYR A 23 -4.61 -12.45 12.28
N LEU A 24 -5.15 -13.27 11.36
CA LEU A 24 -4.43 -14.40 10.79
C LEU A 24 -3.15 -13.91 10.08
N PRO A 25 -2.03 -14.63 10.22
CA PRO A 25 -0.87 -14.42 9.38
C PRO A 25 -1.28 -14.39 7.92
N GLY A 26 -0.72 -13.44 7.16
CA GLY A 26 -0.97 -13.34 5.73
C GLY A 26 -2.01 -12.30 5.31
N PHE A 27 -2.63 -11.57 6.24
CA PHE A 27 -3.55 -10.47 5.95
C PHE A 27 -3.17 -9.19 6.68
N ILE A 28 -3.23 -8.08 5.94
CA ILE A 28 -2.87 -6.75 6.43
C ILE A 28 -4.05 -5.82 6.21
N LYS A 29 -4.50 -5.16 7.28
CA LYS A 29 -5.53 -4.13 7.18
C LYS A 29 -4.98 -2.90 6.44
N MET A 30 -5.73 -2.41 5.47
CA MET A 30 -5.42 -1.14 4.80
C MET A 30 -6.21 0.00 5.45
N ASN A 31 -5.54 1.14 5.63
CA ASN A 31 -6.06 2.36 6.23
C ASN A 31 -6.73 3.26 5.18
N ILE A 32 -7.62 2.66 4.38
CA ILE A 32 -8.39 3.31 3.33
C ILE A 32 -9.78 2.68 3.16
N THR A 33 -10.71 3.48 2.67
CA THR A 33 -12.04 3.04 2.23
C THR A 33 -11.99 2.37 0.85
N TYR A 34 -13.10 1.73 0.44
CA TYR A 34 -13.21 1.13 -0.90
C TYR A 34 -13.03 2.16 -2.04
N CYS A 35 -13.61 3.35 -1.93
CA CYS A 35 -13.43 4.40 -2.94
C CYS A 35 -11.96 4.83 -3.04
N GLN A 36 -11.32 5.08 -1.89
CA GLN A 36 -9.89 5.40 -1.85
C GLN A 36 -9.01 4.26 -2.38
N TYR A 37 -9.41 3.00 -2.21
CA TYR A 37 -8.72 1.86 -2.79
C TYR A 37 -8.75 1.90 -4.33
N LEU A 38 -9.90 2.23 -4.93
CA LEU A 38 -10.01 2.37 -6.38
C LEU A 38 -9.19 3.56 -6.89
N ASP A 39 -9.24 4.70 -6.21
CA ASP A 39 -8.46 5.90 -6.57
C ASP A 39 -6.95 5.61 -6.49
N ALA A 40 -6.52 4.95 -5.42
CA ALA A 40 -5.13 4.55 -5.23
C ALA A 40 -4.68 3.56 -6.31
N MET A 41 -5.50 2.56 -6.65
CA MET A 41 -5.19 1.61 -7.71
C MET A 41 -5.01 2.31 -9.07
N ILE A 42 -5.85 3.31 -9.38
CA ILE A 42 -5.71 4.10 -10.60
C ILE A 42 -4.42 4.92 -10.56
N LEU A 43 -4.13 5.57 -9.45
CA LEU A 43 -2.93 6.41 -9.30
C LEU A 43 -1.64 5.60 -9.44
N THR A 44 -1.60 4.42 -8.81
CA THR A 44 -0.45 3.51 -8.78
C THR A 44 -0.42 2.55 -9.97
N LYS A 45 -1.45 2.56 -10.82
CA LYS A 45 -1.60 1.63 -11.95
C LYS A 45 -1.49 0.16 -11.53
N GLY A 46 -1.81 -0.15 -10.27
CA GLY A 46 -1.67 -1.49 -9.70
C GLY A 46 -0.24 -2.02 -9.61
N THR A 47 0.78 -1.15 -9.57
CA THR A 47 2.19 -1.58 -9.44
C THR A 47 2.44 -2.41 -8.19
N TYR A 48 3.37 -3.35 -8.29
CA TYR A 48 3.65 -4.29 -7.22
C TYR A 48 3.90 -3.60 -5.88
N GLY A 49 3.16 -4.02 -4.84
CA GLY A 49 3.35 -3.56 -3.47
C GLY A 49 2.73 -2.20 -3.12
N TRP A 50 2.00 -1.56 -4.03
CA TRP A 50 1.37 -0.25 -3.76
C TRP A 50 0.48 -0.25 -2.51
N GLN A 51 -0.12 -1.40 -2.19
CA GLN A 51 -1.00 -1.56 -1.03
C GLN A 51 -0.28 -1.24 0.28
N TYR A 52 1.03 -1.51 0.38
CA TYR A 52 1.81 -1.23 1.58
C TYR A 52 1.89 0.27 1.90
N LEU A 53 1.73 1.17 0.93
CA LEU A 53 1.65 2.62 1.17
C LEU A 53 0.42 3.04 2.00
N TYR A 54 -0.53 2.13 2.18
CA TYR A 54 -1.78 2.35 2.89
C TYR A 54 -1.92 1.41 4.10
N THR A 55 -0.84 0.85 4.63
CA THR A 55 -0.85 -0.01 5.82
C THR A 55 0.07 0.54 6.90
N ASP A 56 -0.02 0.08 8.14
CA ASP A 56 0.88 0.50 9.23
C ASP A 56 2.17 -0.32 9.33
N ILE A 57 2.57 -0.96 8.23
CA ILE A 57 3.76 -1.80 8.19
C ILE A 57 4.99 -0.95 7.93
N SER A 58 6.04 -1.22 8.71
CA SER A 58 7.38 -0.74 8.38
C SER A 58 8.01 -1.57 7.26
N LEU A 59 8.40 -0.87 6.19
CA LEU A 59 9.15 -1.40 5.05
C LEU A 59 10.67 -1.33 5.26
N SER A 60 11.13 -0.83 6.40
CA SER A 60 12.55 -0.79 6.79
C SER A 60 13.18 -2.19 6.96
N ARG A 61 12.35 -3.22 7.16
CA ARG A 61 12.81 -4.61 7.34
C ARG A 61 13.37 -5.15 6.02
N GLY A 62 14.46 -5.90 6.08
CA GLY A 62 15.16 -6.44 4.90
C GLY A 62 14.27 -7.27 3.96
N ASP A 63 13.22 -7.91 4.48
CA ASP A 63 12.25 -8.71 3.72
C ASP A 63 11.47 -7.88 2.67
N PHE A 64 11.45 -6.55 2.79
CA PHE A 64 10.74 -5.64 1.89
C PHE A 64 11.63 -4.94 0.86
N HIS A 65 12.92 -5.30 0.75
CA HIS A 65 13.86 -4.60 -0.15
C HIS A 65 13.35 -4.47 -1.59
N GLU A 66 12.88 -5.55 -2.19
CA GLU A 66 12.33 -5.53 -3.55
C GLU A 66 11.06 -4.68 -3.64
N THR A 67 10.18 -4.75 -2.63
CA THR A 67 8.97 -3.93 -2.57
C THR A 67 9.32 -2.44 -2.57
N VAL A 68 10.26 -2.02 -1.71
CA VAL A 68 10.72 -0.63 -1.65
C VAL A 68 11.30 -0.18 -3.00
N LYS A 69 12.12 -1.02 -3.63
CA LYS A 69 12.71 -0.74 -4.94
C LYS A 69 11.64 -0.53 -6.03
N TYR A 70 10.60 -1.35 -6.07
CA TYR A 70 9.49 -1.17 -7.02
C TYR A 70 8.71 0.12 -6.75
N LEU A 71 8.43 0.44 -5.48
CA LEU A 71 7.73 1.67 -5.10
C LEU A 71 8.53 2.92 -5.45
N GLN A 72 9.83 2.93 -5.17
CA GLN A 72 10.73 4.02 -5.57
C GLN A 72 10.80 4.17 -7.08
N GLY A 73 10.93 3.06 -7.81
CA GLY A 73 10.94 3.05 -9.27
C GLY A 73 9.66 3.64 -9.86
N MET A 74 8.49 3.23 -9.35
CA MET A 74 7.20 3.81 -9.73
C MET A 74 7.18 5.33 -9.49
N LEU A 75 7.57 5.81 -8.30
CA LEU A 75 7.50 7.23 -7.94
C LEU A 75 8.55 8.11 -8.65
N SER A 76 9.56 7.48 -9.24
CA SER A 76 10.53 8.11 -10.13
C SER A 76 9.99 8.24 -11.56
N VAL A 77 9.40 7.16 -12.09
CA VAL A 77 8.99 7.06 -13.51
C VAL A 77 7.62 7.69 -13.77
N PHE A 78 6.66 7.53 -12.87
CA PHE A 78 5.27 7.94 -13.12
C PHE A 78 5.07 9.44 -13.31
N PRO A 79 5.77 10.34 -12.61
CA PRO A 79 5.69 11.77 -12.90
C PRO A 79 6.07 12.14 -14.34
N GLU A 80 6.92 11.35 -15.01
CA GLU A 80 7.32 11.58 -16.40
C GLU A 80 6.27 11.04 -17.39
N ILE A 81 5.69 9.87 -17.10
CA ILE A 81 4.72 9.20 -17.99
C ILE A 81 3.29 9.77 -17.80
N PHE A 82 2.94 10.17 -16.59
CA PHE A 82 1.61 10.65 -16.20
C PHE A 82 1.70 11.98 -15.45
N PRO A 83 2.19 13.05 -16.09
CA PRO A 83 2.49 14.35 -15.45
C PRO A 83 1.26 15.06 -14.89
N GLN A 84 0.04 14.65 -15.28
CA GLN A 84 -1.22 15.20 -14.79
C GLN A 84 -1.59 14.75 -13.37
N HIS A 85 -0.90 13.77 -12.80
CA HIS A 85 -1.19 13.26 -11.47
C HIS A 85 -0.18 13.78 -10.44
N ASP A 86 -0.67 14.08 -9.24
CA ASP A 86 0.18 14.37 -8.08
C ASP A 86 0.55 13.08 -7.35
N TYR A 87 1.86 12.86 -7.19
CA TYR A 87 2.44 11.71 -6.52
C TYR A 87 2.99 12.07 -5.12
N GLY A 88 2.80 13.30 -4.65
CA GLY A 88 3.30 13.79 -3.36
C GLY A 88 2.82 12.98 -2.17
N ASP A 89 1.53 12.67 -2.09
CA ASP A 89 0.97 11.84 -1.01
C ASP A 89 1.58 10.43 -0.98
N LEU A 90 1.81 9.82 -2.15
CA LEU A 90 2.44 8.50 -2.23
C LEU A 90 3.92 8.53 -1.81
N ARG A 91 4.63 9.63 -2.08
CA ARG A 91 6.01 9.84 -1.58
C ARG A 91 6.02 9.96 -0.05
N ALA A 92 5.17 10.81 0.52
CA ALA A 92 5.07 10.97 1.96
C ALA A 92 4.70 9.65 2.66
N ARG A 93 3.80 8.86 2.06
CA ARG A 93 3.46 7.53 2.57
C ARG A 93 4.63 6.55 2.52
N LEU A 94 5.43 6.57 1.46
CA LEU A 94 6.61 5.73 1.37
C LEU A 94 7.63 6.13 2.45
N GLU A 95 7.93 7.42 2.57
CA GLU A 95 8.85 7.96 3.57
C GLU A 95 8.44 7.61 5.00
N ALA A 96 7.14 7.69 5.33
CA ALA A 96 6.63 7.33 6.66
C ALA A 96 6.78 5.83 7.02
N ARG A 97 7.15 4.98 6.06
CA ARG A 97 7.25 3.52 6.24
C ARG A 97 8.67 2.99 6.11
N LEU A 98 9.60 3.81 5.61
CA LEU A 98 11.04 3.54 5.59
C LEU A 98 11.65 3.80 6.97
#